data_AF-A0A2N2P8N9-F1
#
_entry.id   AF-A0A2N2P8N9-F1
#
_cell.length_a   1.000
_cell.length_b   1.000
_cell.length_c   1.000
_cell.angle_alpha   90.00
_cell.angle_beta   90.00
_cell.angle_gamma   90.00
#
_symmetry.space_group_name_H-M   'P 1'
#
loop_
_entity.id
_entity.type
_entity.pdbx_description
1 polymer ?
#
loop_
_entity_poly.entity_id
_entity_poly.type
_entity_poly.pdbx_seq_one_letter_code
_entity_poly.pdbx_strand_id
1 'polypeptide(L)'
;MPPESNTPMRSPDEELLRLKLLWYFGCTTPLIYLLIAHGVQVVWFDRPGYSGGFSTLSAIHGGIMLKIFATVALALGLWLVYWRAKPFRVTNLPSDQKSSAALLPFFRRRVFAMMALADLVACSGLVLFLLTANMDFLLLGGIASYLMLTLAYPARSWFLQSAKRL
;
A
#
# COMPACT_ATOMS: atom_id res chain seq x y z
N MET A 1 28.32 23.33 19.43
CA MET A 1 27.60 22.60 18.38
C MET A 1 28.17 21.20 18.32
N PRO A 2 27.40 20.13 18.61
CA PRO A 2 27.89 18.78 18.38
C PRO A 2 28.11 18.60 16.86
N PRO A 3 29.17 17.89 16.44
CA PRO A 3 29.39 17.61 15.02
C PRO A 3 28.21 16.83 14.48
N GLU A 4 27.63 17.32 13.38
CA GLU A 4 26.68 16.56 12.59
C GLU A 4 27.30 15.19 12.33
N SER A 5 26.64 14.14 12.81
CA SER A 5 27.11 12.78 12.65
C SER A 5 27.26 12.52 11.16
N ASN A 6 28.51 12.46 10.69
CA ASN A 6 28.92 11.94 9.39
C ASN A 6 28.57 10.45 9.35
N THR A 7 27.27 10.15 9.29
CA THR A 7 26.82 8.85 8.85
C THR A 7 27.16 8.81 7.37
N PRO A 8 28.09 7.94 6.94
CA PRO A 8 28.47 7.87 5.54
C PRO A 8 27.21 7.70 4.70
N MET A 9 27.09 8.51 3.65
CA MET A 9 25.98 8.46 2.71
C MET A 9 25.92 7.03 2.16
N ARG A 10 24.91 6.26 2.58
CA ARG A 10 24.81 4.82 2.27
C ARG A 10 24.78 4.58 0.78
N SER A 11 25.35 3.47 0.35
CA SER A 11 25.34 3.10 -1.06
C SER A 11 23.88 2.94 -1.56
N PRO A 12 23.55 3.36 -2.79
CA PRO A 12 22.20 3.22 -3.35
C PRO A 12 21.68 1.78 -3.35
N ASP A 13 22.58 0.80 -3.50
CA ASP A 13 22.25 -0.62 -3.48
C ASP A 13 21.84 -1.11 -2.07
N GLU A 14 22.47 -0.60 -1.00
CA GLU A 14 22.06 -0.89 0.39
C GLU A 14 20.68 -0.32 0.72
N GLU A 15 20.37 0.90 0.28
CA GLU A 15 19.06 1.52 0.53
C GLU A 15 17.96 0.78 -0.25
N LEU A 16 18.24 0.34 -1.49
CA LEU A 16 17.34 -0.51 -2.27
C LEU A 16 17.07 -1.84 -1.58
N LEU A 17 18.08 -2.48 -0.98
CA LEU A 17 17.91 -3.72 -0.23
C LEU A 17 17.01 -3.50 0.99
N ARG A 18 17.20 -2.41 1.74
CA ARG A 18 16.33 -2.06 2.88
C ARG A 18 14.89 -1.80 2.45
N LEU A 19 14.68 -1.10 1.34
CA LEU A 19 13.35 -0.86 0.79
C LEU A 19 12.68 -2.16 0.36
N LYS A 20 13.42 -3.11 -0.21
CA LYS A 20 12.89 -4.45 -0.52
C LYS A 20 12.48 -5.20 0.74
N LEU A 21 13.31 -5.14 1.79
CA LEU A 21 13.00 -5.77 3.08
C LEU A 21 11.71 -5.19 3.69
N LEU A 22 11.59 -3.87 3.72
CA LEU A 22 10.37 -3.17 4.15
C LEU A 22 9.17 -3.57 3.29
N TRP A 23 9.34 -3.62 1.97
CA TRP A 23 8.30 -4.07 1.05
C TRP A 23 7.82 -5.50 1.36
N TYR A 24 8.75 -6.43 1.64
CA TYR A 24 8.39 -7.79 2.07
C TYR A 24 7.56 -7.80 3.35
N PHE A 25 7.93 -6.98 4.35
CA PHE A 25 7.10 -6.82 5.55
C PHE A 25 5.72 -6.26 5.19
N GLY A 26 5.64 -5.29 4.28
CA GLY A 26 4.35 -4.76 3.79
C GLY A 26 3.48 -5.82 3.10
N CYS A 27 4.08 -6.82 2.43
CA CYS A 27 3.33 -7.94 1.86
C CYS A 27 2.70 -8.86 2.91
N THR A 28 3.16 -8.81 4.16
CA THR A 28 2.59 -9.61 5.25
C THR A 28 1.35 -8.95 5.88
N THR A 29 1.22 -7.62 5.81
CA THR A 29 0.12 -6.92 6.49
C THR A 29 -1.28 -7.33 6.00
N PRO A 30 -1.54 -7.46 4.69
CA PRO A 30 -2.83 -7.98 4.21
C PRO A 30 -3.14 -9.40 4.72
N LEU A 31 -2.12 -10.25 4.90
CA LEU A 31 -2.30 -11.60 5.48
C LEU A 31 -2.67 -11.53 6.96
N ILE A 32 -2.06 -10.61 7.72
CA ILE A 32 -2.40 -10.38 9.12
C ILE A 32 -3.87 -9.99 9.25
N TYR A 33 -4.37 -9.09 8.39
CA TYR A 33 -5.78 -8.72 8.39
C TYR A 33 -6.70 -9.89 8.04
N LEU A 34 -6.28 -10.77 7.14
CA LEU A 34 -7.02 -11.99 6.82
C LEU A 34 -7.06 -12.98 8.00
N LEU A 35 -5.96 -13.12 8.73
CA LEU A 35 -5.91 -13.94 9.96
C LEU A 35 -6.81 -13.36 11.06
N ILE A 36 -6.81 -12.04 11.24
CA ILE A 36 -7.72 -11.35 12.17
C ILE A 36 -9.17 -11.62 11.78
N ALA A 37 -9.52 -11.43 10.50
CA ALA A 37 -10.87 -11.68 10.01
C ALA A 37 -11.31 -13.13 10.21
N HIS A 38 -10.43 -14.10 9.95
CA HIS A 38 -10.69 -15.52 10.23
C HIS A 38 -10.97 -15.77 11.71
N GLY A 39 -10.16 -15.19 12.61
CA GLY A 39 -10.39 -15.28 14.05
C GLY A 39 -11.76 -14.70 14.46
N VAL A 40 -12.13 -13.55 13.91
CA VAL A 40 -13.43 -12.92 14.17
C VAL A 40 -14.59 -13.76 13.60
N GLN A 41 -14.44 -14.31 12.38
CA GLN A 41 -15.44 -15.20 11.76
C GLN A 41 -15.79 -16.36 12.68
N VAL A 42 -14.77 -17.10 13.12
CA VAL A 42 -14.95 -18.31 13.94
C VAL A 42 -15.51 -17.98 15.33
N VAL A 43 -15.07 -16.88 15.94
CA VAL A 43 -15.44 -16.56 17.34
C VAL A 43 -16.77 -15.83 17.43
N TRP A 44 -17.09 -14.94 16.49
CA TRP A 44 -18.28 -14.08 16.55
C TRP A 44 -19.40 -14.50 15.61
N PHE A 45 -19.10 -15.03 14.43
CA PHE A 45 -20.11 -15.29 13.41
C PHE A 45 -20.52 -16.77 13.31
N ASP A 46 -19.62 -17.72 13.59
CA ASP A 46 -19.91 -19.16 13.51
C ASP A 46 -20.50 -19.75 14.81
N ARG A 47 -20.66 -18.96 15.88
CA ARG A 47 -21.26 -19.44 17.14
C ARG A 47 -22.79 -19.40 17.07
N PRO A 48 -23.49 -20.53 17.33
CA PRO A 48 -24.95 -20.56 17.38
C PRO A 48 -25.45 -19.65 18.51
N GLY A 49 -26.23 -18.64 18.17
CA GLY A 49 -26.78 -17.64 19.11
C GLY A 49 -26.20 -16.22 18.99
N TYR A 50 -25.09 -16.05 18.26
CA TYR A 50 -24.54 -14.74 17.89
C TYR A 50 -24.81 -14.45 16.42
N SER A 51 -26.06 -14.09 16.09
CA SER A 51 -26.36 -13.46 14.78
C SER A 51 -25.93 -11.98 14.72
N GLY A 52 -25.06 -11.57 15.65
CA GLY A 52 -24.71 -10.19 15.96
C GLY A 52 -23.38 -9.80 15.36
N GLY A 53 -23.34 -9.64 14.04
CA GLY A 53 -22.50 -8.57 13.49
C GLY A 53 -22.97 -7.24 14.09
N PHE A 54 -22.04 -6.31 14.31
CA PHE A 54 -22.31 -5.03 14.98
C PHE A 54 -23.40 -4.16 14.33
N SER A 55 -23.99 -4.57 13.21
CA SER A 55 -25.17 -3.91 12.70
C SER A 55 -26.04 -4.82 11.85
N THR A 56 -27.31 -4.85 12.24
CA THR A 56 -28.50 -4.96 11.39
C THR A 56 -28.57 -3.83 10.34
N LEU A 57 -27.45 -3.43 9.70
CA LEU A 57 -27.43 -2.58 8.51
C LEU A 57 -27.60 -3.46 7.25
N SER A 58 -28.76 -4.10 7.25
CA SER A 58 -29.51 -4.70 6.14
C SER A 58 -28.88 -4.60 4.73
N ALA A 59 -28.74 -5.79 4.11
CA ALA A 59 -28.48 -6.19 2.73
C ALA A 59 -28.56 -5.15 1.57
N ILE A 60 -29.35 -4.09 1.70
CA ILE A 60 -29.49 -3.01 0.71
C ILE A 60 -28.29 -2.04 0.77
N HIS A 61 -27.76 -1.74 1.95
CA HIS A 61 -26.60 -0.85 2.10
C HIS A 61 -25.27 -1.54 1.74
N GLY A 62 -25.20 -2.86 1.91
CA GLY A 62 -24.02 -3.66 1.55
C GLY A 62 -23.66 -3.56 0.06
N GLY A 63 -24.64 -3.61 -0.83
CA GLY A 63 -24.41 -3.50 -2.28
C GLY A 63 -23.91 -2.11 -2.72
N ILE A 64 -24.40 -1.04 -2.08
CA ILE A 64 -23.96 0.34 -2.37
C ILE A 64 -22.56 0.57 -1.79
N MET A 65 -22.31 0.11 -0.55
CA MET A 65 -20.98 0.20 0.06
C MET A 65 -19.94 -0.59 -0.71
N LEU A 66 -20.30 -1.75 -1.30
CA LEU A 66 -19.44 -2.52 -2.21
C LEU A 66 -19.10 -1.73 -3.47
N LYS A 67 -20.09 -1.08 -4.09
CA LYS A 67 -19.86 -0.23 -5.27
C LYS A 67 -19.01 0.97 -4.93
N ILE A 68 -19.26 1.67 -3.83
CA ILE A 68 -18.46 2.82 -3.39
C ILE A 68 -17.03 2.38 -3.12
N PHE A 69 -16.84 1.31 -2.34
CA PHE A 69 -15.52 0.81 -2.00
C PHE A 69 -14.74 0.35 -3.23
N ALA A 70 -15.35 -0.46 -4.10
CA ALA A 70 -14.73 -0.89 -5.35
C ALA A 70 -14.41 0.30 -6.27
N THR A 71 -15.29 1.29 -6.36
CA THR A 71 -15.06 2.50 -7.18
C THR A 71 -13.92 3.34 -6.61
N VAL A 72 -13.84 3.52 -5.28
CA VAL A 72 -12.77 4.26 -4.62
C VAL A 72 -11.44 3.51 -4.74
N ALA A 73 -11.43 2.19 -4.54
CA ALA A 73 -10.24 1.36 -4.70
C ALA A 73 -9.74 1.37 -6.15
N LEU A 74 -10.64 1.29 -7.13
CA LEU A 74 -10.32 1.32 -8.55
C LEU A 74 -9.89 2.72 -9.00
N ALA A 75 -10.50 3.79 -8.49
CA ALA A 75 -10.08 5.18 -8.72
C ALA A 75 -8.70 5.45 -8.12
N LEU A 76 -8.42 4.97 -6.90
CA LEU A 76 -7.09 5.02 -6.30
C LEU A 76 -6.09 4.22 -7.14
N GLY A 77 -6.44 3.01 -7.57
CA GLY A 77 -5.60 2.20 -8.46
C GLY A 77 -5.25 2.92 -9.77
N LEU A 78 -6.25 3.47 -10.46
CA LEU A 78 -6.06 4.24 -11.70
C LEU A 78 -5.25 5.52 -11.47
N TRP A 79 -5.51 6.23 -10.37
CA TRP A 79 -4.74 7.41 -9.98
C TRP A 79 -3.27 7.04 -9.74
N LEU A 80 -2.99 5.94 -9.04
CA LEU A 80 -1.63 5.47 -8.79
C LEU A 80 -0.92 4.97 -10.06
N VAL A 81 -1.64 4.34 -10.99
CA VAL A 81 -1.10 3.99 -12.32
C VAL A 81 -0.76 5.26 -13.11
N TYR A 82 -1.62 6.28 -13.07
CA TYR A 82 -1.36 7.59 -13.67
C TYR A 82 -0.11 8.26 -13.08
N TRP A 83 0.06 8.22 -11.76
CA TRP A 83 1.27 8.71 -11.09
C TRP A 83 2.52 7.87 -11.39
N ARG A 84 2.37 6.55 -11.61
CA ARG A 84 3.45 5.67 -12.08
C ARG A 84 3.85 5.99 -13.53
N ALA A 85 2.88 6.37 -14.37
CA ALA A 85 3.06 6.67 -15.78
C ALA A 85 3.61 8.09 -16.03
N LYS A 86 3.32 9.06 -15.15
CA LYS A 86 3.97 10.37 -15.21
C LYS A 86 5.46 10.20 -14.90
N PRO A 87 6.37 10.42 -15.87
CA PRO A 87 7.77 10.59 -15.51
C PRO A 87 7.81 11.77 -14.54
N PHE A 88 8.41 11.55 -13.36
CA PHE A 88 8.73 12.65 -12.48
C PHE A 88 9.52 13.66 -13.33
N ARG A 89 8.89 14.79 -13.67
CA ARG A 89 9.58 15.87 -14.35
C ARG A 89 10.54 16.45 -13.33
N VAL A 90 11.76 15.91 -13.33
CA VAL A 90 12.92 16.48 -12.66
C VAL A 90 13.36 17.71 -13.47
N THR A 91 12.43 18.63 -13.72
CA THR A 91 12.68 19.85 -14.48
C THR A 91 13.17 20.99 -13.59
N ASN A 92 13.15 20.81 -12.26
CA ASN A 92 13.55 21.85 -11.31
C ASN A 92 14.76 21.45 -10.43
N LEU A 93 15.40 20.30 -10.65
CA LEU A 93 16.68 20.03 -9.98
C LEU A 93 17.81 20.69 -10.80
N PRO A 94 18.67 21.52 -10.16
CA PRO A 94 19.87 22.06 -10.81
C PRO A 94 20.68 20.94 -11.46
N SER A 95 21.29 21.20 -12.61
CA SER A 95 22.11 20.25 -13.38
C SER A 95 23.11 19.48 -12.50
N ASP A 96 23.65 20.15 -11.48
CA ASP A 96 24.67 19.63 -10.56
C ASP A 96 24.12 18.60 -9.54
N GLN A 97 22.80 18.51 -9.38
CA GLN A 97 22.13 17.55 -8.51
C GLN A 97 21.51 16.36 -9.26
N LYS A 98 21.77 16.19 -10.56
CA LYS A 98 21.34 15.01 -11.34
C LYS A 98 22.19 13.75 -11.05
N SER A 99 22.56 13.55 -9.79
CA SER A 99 23.21 12.33 -9.32
C SER A 99 22.17 11.29 -8.93
N SER A 100 22.47 10.01 -9.14
CA SER A 100 21.66 8.88 -8.65
C SER A 100 21.37 8.95 -7.15
N ALA A 101 22.26 9.59 -6.37
CA ALA A 101 22.07 9.85 -4.95
C ALA A 101 20.91 10.83 -4.66
N ALA A 102 20.68 11.82 -5.53
CA ALA A 102 19.62 12.82 -5.34
C ALA A 102 18.21 12.27 -5.65
N LEU A 103 18.12 11.20 -6.44
CA LEU A 103 16.84 10.53 -6.75
C LEU A 103 16.37 9.58 -5.64
N LEU A 104 17.29 9.12 -4.79
CA LEU A 104 17.04 8.12 -3.75
C LEU A 104 15.94 8.54 -2.75
N PRO A 105 15.89 9.78 -2.23
CA PRO A 105 14.85 10.22 -1.30
C PRO A 105 13.46 10.24 -1.92
N PHE A 106 13.35 10.63 -3.19
CA PHE A 106 12.08 10.66 -3.93
C PHE A 106 11.55 9.24 -4.18
N PHE A 107 12.45 8.34 -4.58
CA PHE A 107 12.14 6.93 -4.76
C PHE A 107 11.62 6.32 -3.45
N ARG A 108 12.33 6.57 -2.34
CA ARG A 108 11.94 6.12 -1.00
C ARG A 108 10.57 6.65 -0.58
N ARG A 109 10.31 7.95 -0.76
CA ARG A 109 9.02 8.57 -0.43
C ARG A 109 7.87 7.94 -1.21
N ARG A 110 8.08 7.64 -2.49
CA ARG A 110 7.07 6.98 -3.33
C ARG A 110 6.77 5.56 -2.84
N VAL A 111 7.79 4.75 -2.57
CA VAL A 111 7.60 3.37 -2.09
C VAL A 111 6.82 3.36 -0.78
N PHE A 112 7.18 4.23 0.17
CA PHE A 112 6.44 4.34 1.43
C PHE A 112 5.00 4.81 1.25
N ALA A 113 4.76 5.82 0.42
CA ALA A 113 3.41 6.30 0.16
C ALA A 113 2.52 5.18 -0.42
N MET A 114 3.07 4.40 -1.35
CA MET A 114 2.35 3.26 -1.95
C MET A 114 2.11 2.13 -0.94
N MET A 115 3.09 1.82 -0.09
CA MET A 115 2.91 0.83 0.98
C MET A 115 1.85 1.26 2.00
N ALA A 116 1.85 2.54 2.40
CA ALA A 116 0.85 3.08 3.32
C ALA A 116 -0.56 3.07 2.71
N LEU A 117 -0.69 3.39 1.42
CA LEU A 117 -1.97 3.29 0.71
C LEU A 117 -2.44 1.84 0.59
N ALA A 118 -1.53 0.92 0.28
CA ALA A 118 -1.85 -0.51 0.23
C ALA A 118 -2.36 -1.02 1.58
N ASP A 119 -1.72 -0.60 2.67
CA ASP A 119 -2.12 -0.94 4.02
C ASP A 119 -3.51 -0.38 4.37
N LEU A 120 -3.74 0.90 4.04
CA LEU A 120 -5.04 1.55 4.25
C LEU A 120 -6.17 0.86 3.47
N VAL A 121 -5.91 0.40 2.25
CA VAL A 121 -6.87 -0.36 1.44
C VAL A 121 -7.16 -1.74 2.03
N ALA A 122 -6.14 -2.44 2.53
CA ALA A 122 -6.35 -3.73 3.19
C ALA A 122 -7.12 -3.57 4.52
N CYS A 123 -6.74 -2.56 5.33
CA CYS A 123 -7.39 -2.22 6.59
C CYS A 123 -8.85 -1.81 6.38
N SER A 124 -9.15 -1.01 5.36
CA SER A 124 -10.54 -0.65 5.04
C SER A 124 -11.38 -1.84 4.57
N GLY A 125 -10.79 -2.80 3.85
CA GLY A 125 -11.44 -4.08 3.54
C GLY A 125 -11.79 -4.88 4.81
N LEU A 126 -10.87 -4.92 5.78
CA LEU A 126 -11.13 -5.53 7.10
C LEU A 126 -12.25 -4.80 7.86
N VAL A 127 -12.23 -3.47 7.93
CA VAL A 127 -13.28 -2.69 8.60
C VAL A 127 -14.65 -2.95 7.97
N LEU A 128 -14.74 -2.97 6.64
CA LEU A 128 -15.99 -3.27 5.96
C LEU A 128 -16.46 -4.70 6.20
N PHE A 129 -15.55 -5.67 6.24
CA PHE A 129 -15.88 -7.04 6.67
C PHE A 129 -16.45 -7.05 8.10
N LEU A 130 -15.81 -6.37 9.06
CA LEU A 130 -16.28 -6.33 10.45
C LEU A 130 -17.67 -5.70 10.59
N LEU A 131 -17.98 -4.70 9.76
CA LEU A 131 -19.28 -4.02 9.76
C LEU A 131 -20.39 -4.84 9.07
N THR A 132 -20.05 -5.57 8.00
CA THR A 132 -21.05 -6.23 7.13
C THR A 132 -21.09 -7.75 7.26
N ALA A 133 -20.12 -8.35 7.93
CA ALA A 133 -19.86 -9.79 7.96
C ALA A 133 -19.65 -10.43 6.57
N ASN A 134 -19.34 -9.63 5.54
CA ASN A 134 -19.14 -10.14 4.19
C ASN A 134 -17.63 -10.22 3.83
N MET A 135 -17.16 -11.46 3.62
CA MET A 135 -15.78 -11.79 3.25
C MET A 135 -15.33 -11.19 1.91
N ASP A 136 -16.24 -10.85 1.01
CA ASP A 136 -15.91 -10.25 -0.29
C ASP A 136 -15.17 -8.91 -0.12
N PHE A 137 -15.54 -8.11 0.89
CA PHE A 137 -14.87 -6.83 1.16
C PHE A 137 -13.42 -7.02 1.61
N LEU A 138 -13.17 -8.03 2.45
CA LEU A 138 -11.83 -8.38 2.90
C LEU A 138 -10.98 -8.83 1.71
N LEU A 139 -11.53 -9.70 0.86
CA LEU A 139 -10.84 -10.22 -0.33
C LEU A 139 -10.53 -9.09 -1.33
N LEU A 140 -11.50 -8.24 -1.62
CA LEU A 140 -11.31 -7.08 -2.52
C LEU A 140 -10.28 -6.10 -1.99
N GLY A 141 -10.32 -5.78 -0.68
CA GLY A 141 -9.32 -4.94 -0.03
C GLY A 141 -7.92 -5.56 -0.08
N GLY A 142 -7.81 -6.88 0.17
CA GLY A 142 -6.55 -7.62 0.05
C GLY A 142 -5.98 -7.63 -1.37
N ILE A 143 -6.80 -7.94 -2.38
CA ILE A 143 -6.38 -7.94 -3.79
C ILE A 143 -5.92 -6.54 -4.22
N ALA A 144 -6.70 -5.51 -3.90
CA ALA A 144 -6.35 -4.14 -4.24
C ALA A 144 -5.05 -3.69 -3.55
N SER A 145 -4.85 -4.08 -2.29
CA SER A 145 -3.60 -3.86 -1.57
C SER A 145 -2.41 -4.54 -2.25
N TYR A 146 -2.53 -5.81 -2.65
CA TYR A 146 -1.45 -6.52 -3.37
C TYR A 146 -1.14 -5.91 -4.74
N LEU A 147 -2.15 -5.42 -5.46
CA LEU A 147 -1.92 -4.67 -6.70
C LEU A 147 -1.09 -3.40 -6.41
N MET A 148 -1.43 -2.64 -5.36
CA MET A 148 -0.66 -1.46 -4.95
C MET A 148 0.77 -1.80 -4.51
N LEU A 149 0.96 -2.89 -3.76
CA LEU A 149 2.30 -3.37 -3.37
C LEU A 149 3.12 -3.80 -4.59
N THR A 150 2.51 -4.48 -5.56
CA THR A 150 3.18 -4.83 -6.83
C THR A 150 3.63 -3.57 -7.56
N LEU A 151 2.83 -2.50 -7.50
CA LEU A 151 3.18 -1.21 -8.08
C LEU A 151 4.26 -0.45 -7.28
N ALA A 152 4.41 -0.76 -5.99
CA ALA A 152 5.39 -0.20 -5.07
C ALA A 152 6.75 -0.93 -5.10
N TYR A 153 6.86 -2.07 -5.79
CA TYR A 153 8.06 -2.89 -5.74
C TYR A 153 9.33 -2.08 -6.11
N PRO A 154 10.33 -2.01 -5.22
CA PRO A 154 11.56 -1.24 -5.45
C PRO A 154 12.50 -1.97 -6.42
N ALA A 155 12.13 -1.97 -7.70
CA ALA A 155 12.91 -2.58 -8.78
C ALA A 155 14.15 -1.75 -9.13
N ARG A 156 15.32 -2.42 -9.20
CA ARG A 156 16.59 -1.81 -9.62
C ARG A 156 16.51 -1.27 -11.06
N SER A 157 15.85 -1.99 -11.95
CA SER A 157 15.65 -1.58 -13.35
C SER A 157 14.86 -0.27 -13.44
N TRP A 158 13.84 -0.08 -12.60
CA TRP A 158 13.07 1.15 -12.55
C TRP A 158 13.91 2.32 -12.01
N PHE A 159 14.67 2.10 -10.93
CA PHE A 159 15.61 3.10 -10.40
C PHE A 159 16.63 3.55 -11.46
N LEU A 160 17.25 2.60 -12.16
CA LEU A 160 18.21 2.88 -13.24
C LEU A 160 17.55 3.54 -14.45
N GLN A 161 16.32 3.18 -14.81
CA GLN A 161 15.59 3.79 -15.92
C GLN A 161 15.16 5.23 -15.60
N SER A 162 14.78 5.51 -14.34
CA SER A 162 14.53 6.86 -13.85
C SER A 162 15.81 7.70 -13.84
N ALA A 163 16.96 7.12 -13.49
CA ALA A 163 18.25 7.80 -13.54
C ALA A 163 18.74 8.06 -14.98
N LYS A 164 18.49 7.14 -15.93
CA LYS A 164 18.86 7.29 -17.35
C LYS A 164 18.05 8.34 -18.13
N ARG A 165 16.92 8.78 -17.59
CA ARG A 165 16.04 9.80 -18.21
C ARG A 165 16.36 11.23 -17.72
N LEU A 166 17.38 11.40 -16.88
CA LEU A 166 17.93 12.69 -16.44
C LEU A 166 19.03 13.19 -17.38
#